data_AF-A0A1J5IYB4-F1
#
_entry.id   AF-A0A1J5IYB4-F1
#
_cell.length_a   1.000
_cell.length_b   1.000
_cell.length_c   1.000
_cell.angle_alpha   90.00
_cell.angle_beta   90.00
_cell.angle_gamma   90.00
#
_symmetry.space_group_name_H-M   'P 1'
#
loop_
_entity.id
_entity.type
_entity.pdbx_description
1 polymer ?
#
loop_
_entity_poly.entity_id
_entity_poly.type
_entity_poly.pdbx_seq_one_letter_code
_entity_poly.pdbx_strand_id
1 'polypeptide(L)'
;MFSPLPPVLLMLAAVGLALSLATGGLLQPDWALAVLLAALLARHSLWPWILPALLVHDLALYWTPWGVFPLACLLPAIVLSLDDQIGPGLPQRMGMLLIVSLPMLQYGSGVMQWVLTLLLCAPLWHVLARIYDRQYA
;
A
#
# COMPACT_ATOMS: atom_id res chain seq x y z
N MET A 1 11.26 6.49 20.78
CA MET A 1 10.72 7.71 20.15
C MET A 1 9.54 7.28 19.29
N PHE A 2 8.29 7.51 19.72
CA PHE A 2 7.12 7.14 18.92
C PHE A 2 6.98 8.17 17.79
N SER A 3 7.29 7.78 16.55
CA SER A 3 6.96 8.61 15.40
C SER A 3 5.42 8.71 15.32
N PRO A 4 4.83 9.90 15.17
CA PRO A 4 3.38 10.06 15.02
C PRO A 4 2.87 9.67 13.62
N LEU A 5 3.75 9.21 12.72
CA LEU A 5 3.37 8.88 11.34
C LEU A 5 2.51 7.61 11.19
N PRO A 6 2.75 6.51 11.93
CA PRO A 6 1.90 5.32 11.86
C PRO A 6 0.41 5.60 12.17
N PRO A 7 0.03 6.30 13.26
CA PRO A 7 -1.38 6.56 13.53
C PRO A 7 -2.02 7.46 12.48
N VAL A 8 -1.30 8.45 11.93
CA VAL A 8 -1.81 9.31 10.84
C VAL A 8 -2.04 8.49 9.57
N LEU A 9 -1.13 7.59 9.21
CA LEU A 9 -1.27 6.69 8.06
C LEU A 9 -2.47 5.76 8.23
N LEU A 10 -2.67 5.20 9.43
CA LEU A 10 -3.81 4.34 9.73
C LEU A 10 -5.13 5.13 9.70
N MET A 11 -5.16 6.37 10.20
CA MET A 11 -6.32 7.24 10.09
C MET A 11 -6.65 7.56 8.62
N LEU A 12 -5.64 7.89 7.81
CA LEU A 12 -5.82 8.14 6.37
C LEU A 12 -6.34 6.90 5.64
N ALA A 13 -5.80 5.72 5.96
CA ALA A 13 -6.27 4.46 5.41
C ALA A 13 -7.70 4.15 5.82
N ALA A 14 -8.08 4.40 7.08
CA ALA A 14 -9.44 4.21 7.57
C ALA A 14 -10.44 5.16 6.91
N VAL A 15 -10.06 6.44 6.72
CA VAL A 15 -10.87 7.41 5.96
C VAL A 15 -11.00 6.99 4.50
N GLY A 16 -9.92 6.55 3.87
CA GLY A 16 -9.93 6.02 2.51
C GLY A 16 -10.87 4.82 2.38
N LEU A 17 -10.85 3.90 3.35
CA LEU A 17 -11.69 2.71 3.36
C LEU A 17 -13.17 3.08 3.52
N ALA A 18 -13.47 4.01 4.43
CA ALA A 18 -14.83 4.52 4.62
C ALA A 18 -15.36 5.19 3.36
N LEU A 19 -14.52 5.95 2.64
CA LEU A 19 -14.87 6.55 1.35
C LEU A 19 -15.12 5.48 0.28
N SER A 20 -14.23 4.47 0.16
CA SER A 20 -14.38 3.37 -0.80
C SER A 20 -15.69 2.59 -0.57
N LEU A 21 -16.05 2.35 0.69
CA LEU A 21 -17.31 1.68 1.05
C LEU A 21 -18.54 2.56 0.79
N ALA A 22 -18.44 3.87 1.10
CA ALA A 22 -19.54 4.80 0.90
C ALA A 22 -19.87 5.05 -0.58
N THR A 23 -18.88 4.99 -1.47
CA THR A 23 -19.05 5.28 -2.90
C THR A 23 -19.32 4.03 -3.75
N GLY A 24 -19.29 2.84 -3.15
CA GLY A 24 -19.75 1.60 -3.78
C GLY A 24 -19.06 1.24 -5.10
N GLY A 25 -17.82 1.68 -5.30
CA GLY A 25 -17.07 1.40 -6.54
C GLY A 25 -17.35 2.35 -7.72
N LEU A 26 -17.83 3.58 -7.45
CA LEU A 26 -17.71 4.68 -8.43
C LEU A 26 -16.25 4.83 -8.91
N LEU A 27 -16.05 5.48 -10.07
CA LEU A 27 -14.75 5.74 -10.72
C LEU A 27 -13.76 6.51 -9.82
N GLN A 28 -13.23 5.84 -8.80
CA GLN A 28 -12.36 6.40 -7.78
C GLN A 28 -11.23 5.41 -7.50
N PRO A 29 -10.02 5.88 -7.17
CA PRO A 29 -8.96 5.00 -6.70
C PRO A 29 -9.32 4.39 -5.35
N ASP A 30 -8.72 3.24 -5.06
CA ASP A 30 -8.71 2.73 -3.70
C ASP A 30 -7.71 3.52 -2.85
N TRP A 31 -8.22 4.55 -2.17
CA TRP A 31 -7.42 5.45 -1.34
C TRP A 31 -6.74 4.72 -0.19
N ALA A 32 -7.45 3.76 0.42
CA ALA A 32 -6.93 2.99 1.53
C ALA A 32 -5.75 2.15 1.07
N LEU A 33 -5.94 1.38 -0.01
CA LEU A 33 -4.88 0.55 -0.54
C LEU A 33 -3.69 1.37 -1.04
N ALA A 34 -3.92 2.49 -1.72
CA ALA A 34 -2.84 3.36 -2.19
C ALA A 34 -1.98 3.88 -1.04
N VAL A 35 -2.59 4.31 0.07
CA VAL A 35 -1.86 4.77 1.26
C VAL A 35 -1.09 3.63 1.92
N LEU A 36 -1.72 2.46 2.06
CA LEU A 36 -1.10 1.29 2.69
C LEU A 36 0.08 0.74 1.87
N LEU A 37 -0.08 0.60 0.55
CA LEU A 37 0.99 0.17 -0.35
C LEU A 37 2.12 1.19 -0.43
N ALA A 38 1.81 2.49 -0.48
CA ALA A 38 2.81 3.54 -0.45
C ALA A 38 3.64 3.49 0.83
N ALA A 39 2.98 3.28 1.98
CA ALA A 39 3.66 3.14 3.26
C ALA A 39 4.49 1.85 3.33
N LEU A 40 4.00 0.75 2.73
CA LEU A 40 4.68 -0.55 2.71
C LEU A 40 6.00 -0.46 1.94
N LEU A 41 5.99 0.26 0.82
CA LEU A 41 7.15 0.52 -0.02
C LEU A 41 8.05 1.63 0.52
N ALA A 42 7.56 2.51 1.40
CA ALA A 42 8.33 3.61 1.94
C ALA A 42 9.39 3.12 2.94
N ARG A 43 9.00 2.30 3.94
CA ARG A 43 9.92 1.90 5.00
C ARG A 43 9.57 0.61 5.74
N HIS A 44 10.62 -0.18 6.05
CA HIS A 44 10.52 -1.44 6.79
C HIS A 44 9.92 -1.32 8.19
N SER A 45 10.18 -0.22 8.90
CA SER A 45 9.70 -0.02 10.27
C SER A 45 8.17 0.06 10.39
N LEU A 46 7.48 0.26 9.27
CA LEU A 46 6.03 0.42 9.23
C LEU A 46 5.30 -0.90 8.97
N TRP A 47 6.01 -1.93 8.50
CA TRP A 47 5.41 -3.21 8.11
C TRP A 47 4.53 -3.84 9.20
N PRO A 48 4.92 -3.85 10.51
CA PRO A 48 4.08 -4.41 11.56
C PRO A 48 2.73 -3.70 11.72
N TRP A 49 2.63 -2.43 11.32
CA TRP A 49 1.40 -1.63 11.40
C TRP A 49 0.58 -1.72 10.13
N ILE A 50 1.24 -1.81 8.98
CA ILE A 50 0.60 -1.82 7.67
C ILE A 50 -0.01 -3.18 7.37
N LEU A 51 0.68 -4.29 7.66
CA LEU A 51 0.18 -5.63 7.34
C LEU A 51 -1.18 -5.93 8.02
N PRO A 52 -1.39 -5.64 9.33
CA PRO A 52 -2.71 -5.79 9.94
C PRO A 52 -3.77 -4.88 9.30
N ALA A 53 -3.40 -3.65 8.93
CA ALA A 53 -4.32 -2.73 8.28
C ALA A 53 -4.73 -3.20 6.87
N LEU A 54 -3.80 -3.83 6.14
CA LEU A 54 -4.04 -4.45 4.83
C LEU A 54 -4.94 -5.68 4.95
N LEU A 55 -4.80 -6.46 6.02
CA LEU A 55 -5.73 -7.56 6.33
C LEU A 55 -7.15 -7.03 6.61
N VAL A 56 -7.27 -5.98 7.43
CA VAL A 56 -8.57 -5.35 7.73
C VAL A 56 -9.20 -4.78 6.45
N HIS A 57 -8.40 -4.14 5.61
CA HIS A 57 -8.82 -3.66 4.30
C HIS A 57 -9.42 -4.77 3.44
N ASP A 58 -8.70 -5.87 3.26
CA ASP A 58 -9.13 -6.99 2.42
C ASP A 58 -10.40 -7.66 2.97
N LEU A 59 -10.50 -7.80 4.29
CA LEU A 59 -11.71 -8.30 4.94
C LEU A 59 -12.90 -7.35 4.76
N ALA A 60 -12.68 -6.04 4.77
CA ALA A 60 -13.75 -5.05 4.64
C ALA A 60 -14.25 -4.90 3.18
N LEU A 61 -13.34 -4.88 2.21
CA LEU A 61 -13.68 -4.66 0.79
C LEU A 61 -13.99 -5.95 0.04
N TYR A 62 -13.19 -7.01 0.25
CA TYR A 62 -13.29 -8.24 -0.52
C TYR A 62 -13.93 -9.40 0.26
N TRP A 63 -14.28 -9.19 1.54
CA TRP A 63 -14.82 -10.24 2.42
C TRP A 63 -13.91 -11.46 2.58
N THR A 64 -12.62 -11.31 2.25
CA THR A 64 -11.65 -12.40 2.21
C THR A 64 -10.25 -11.86 2.47
N PRO A 65 -9.41 -12.56 3.25
CA PRO A 65 -8.02 -12.18 3.46
C PRO A 65 -7.13 -12.51 2.25
N TRP A 66 -7.68 -13.14 1.21
CA TRP A 66 -6.95 -13.61 0.03
C TRP A 66 -6.89 -12.59 -1.11
N GLY A 67 -7.16 -11.32 -0.81
CA GLY A 67 -7.07 -10.21 -1.74
C GLY A 67 -5.62 -9.87 -2.07
N VAL A 68 -5.18 -8.73 -1.55
CA VAL A 68 -3.84 -8.18 -1.75
C VAL A 68 -2.89 -8.62 -0.62
N PHE A 69 -3.41 -8.96 0.54
CA PHE A 69 -2.67 -9.28 1.76
C PHE A 69 -1.62 -10.40 1.61
N PRO A 70 -1.88 -11.55 0.94
CA PRO A 70 -0.89 -12.61 0.83
C PRO A 70 0.35 -12.16 0.05
N LEU A 71 0.17 -11.41 -1.03
CA LEU A 71 1.28 -10.84 -1.80
C LEU A 71 1.97 -9.72 -1.03
N ALA A 72 1.21 -8.89 -0.31
CA ALA A 72 1.78 -7.85 0.54
C ALA A 72 2.65 -8.42 1.67
N CYS A 73 2.35 -9.62 2.19
CA CYS A 73 3.18 -10.31 3.18
C CYS A 73 4.50 -10.84 2.59
N LEU A 74 4.51 -11.21 1.31
CA LEU A 74 5.72 -11.66 0.62
C LEU A 74 6.64 -10.49 0.25
N LEU A 75 6.05 -9.31 0.02
CA LEU A 75 6.73 -8.08 -0.41
C LEU A 75 7.96 -7.73 0.48
N PRO A 76 7.86 -7.73 1.83
CA PRO A 76 8.99 -7.61 2.75
C PRO A 76 10.22 -8.46 2.42
N ALA A 77 10.01 -9.76 2.23
CA ALA A 77 11.10 -10.70 2.01
C ALA A 77 11.77 -10.48 0.65
N ILE A 78 10.97 -10.16 -0.37
CA ILE A 78 11.46 -9.89 -1.72
C ILE A 78 12.23 -8.56 -1.76
N VAL A 79 11.72 -7.51 -1.11
CA VAL A 79 12.40 -6.20 -1.04
C VAL A 79 13.75 -6.32 -0.38
N LEU A 80 13.85 -6.97 0.77
CA LEU A 80 15.14 -7.13 1.46
C LEU A 80 16.14 -7.90 0.59
N SER A 81 15.69 -9.00 -0.01
CA SER A 81 16.56 -9.85 -0.84
C SER A 81 17.09 -9.11 -2.08
N LEU A 82 16.28 -8.24 -2.68
CA LEU A 82 16.66 -7.52 -3.88
C LEU A 82 17.41 -6.22 -3.57
N ASP A 83 17.06 -5.51 -2.49
CA ASP A 83 17.80 -4.33 -2.03
C ASP A 83 19.24 -4.73 -1.65
N ASP A 84 19.46 -5.94 -1.12
CA ASP A 84 20.80 -6.48 -0.84
C ASP A 84 21.62 -6.80 -2.11
N GLN A 85 20.96 -7.18 -3.21
CA GLN A 85 21.63 -7.62 -4.45
C GLN A 85 21.87 -6.48 -5.44
N ILE A 86 20.90 -5.57 -5.58
CA ILE A 86 20.83 -4.58 -6.65
C ILE A 86 20.89 -3.15 -6.09
N GLY A 87 20.78 -2.99 -4.78
CA GLY A 87 20.66 -1.70 -4.10
C GLY A 87 19.22 -1.17 -4.13
N PRO A 88 18.92 -0.10 -3.36
CA PRO A 88 17.57 0.45 -3.25
C PRO A 88 17.13 1.12 -4.57
N GLY A 89 16.43 0.36 -5.41
CA GLY A 89 16.01 0.78 -6.75
C GLY A 89 14.53 1.20 -6.84
N LEU A 90 14.28 2.35 -7.47
CA LEU A 90 12.94 2.81 -7.86
C LEU A 90 12.17 1.83 -8.79
N PRO A 91 12.78 1.21 -9.82
CA PRO A 91 12.05 0.30 -10.72
C PRO A 91 11.59 -0.99 -10.02
N GLN A 92 12.36 -1.50 -9.06
CA GLN A 92 12.01 -2.70 -8.30
C GLN A 92 10.75 -2.50 -7.46
N ARG A 93 10.67 -1.37 -6.75
CA ARG A 93 9.50 -1.01 -5.93
C ARG A 93 8.25 -0.79 -6.79
N MET A 94 8.42 -0.25 -8.00
CA MET A 94 7.34 -0.12 -8.97
C MET A 94 6.86 -1.48 -9.49
N GLY A 95 7.77 -2.42 -9.74
CA GLY A 95 7.43 -3.79 -10.12
C GLY A 95 6.64 -4.51 -9.02
N MET A 96 7.04 -4.33 -7.76
CA MET A 96 6.34 -4.92 -6.61
C MET A 96 4.95 -4.33 -6.41
N LEU A 97 4.80 -3.02 -6.57
CA LEU A 97 3.51 -2.34 -6.57
C LEU A 97 2.56 -2.97 -7.59
N LEU A 98 3.04 -3.18 -8.82
CA LEU A 98 2.27 -3.84 -9.87
C LEU A 98 1.85 -5.24 -9.45
N ILE A 99 2.80 -6.09 -9.05
CA ILE A 99 2.54 -7.48 -8.66
C ILE A 99 1.50 -7.56 -7.53
N VAL A 100 1.69 -6.76 -6.47
CA VAL A 100 0.83 -6.79 -5.28
C VAL A 100 -0.57 -6.27 -5.58
N SER A 101 -0.72 -5.33 -6.51
CA SER A 101 -2.03 -4.80 -6.90
C SER A 101 -2.83 -5.69 -7.88
N LEU A 102 -2.19 -6.67 -8.54
CA LEU A 102 -2.87 -7.53 -9.53
C LEU A 102 -4.13 -8.26 -9.02
N PRO A 103 -4.18 -8.79 -7.78
CA PRO A 103 -5.38 -9.43 -7.25
C PRO A 103 -6.60 -8.52 -7.25
N MET A 104 -6.43 -7.19 -7.16
CA MET A 104 -7.57 -6.27 -7.23
C MET A 104 -8.43 -6.50 -8.48
N LEU A 105 -7.79 -6.80 -9.62
CA LEU A 105 -8.48 -7.04 -10.89
C LEU A 105 -9.29 -8.35 -10.87
N GLN A 106 -8.89 -9.32 -10.04
CA GLN A 106 -9.62 -10.58 -9.87
C GLN A 106 -10.84 -10.42 -8.95
N TYR A 107 -10.76 -9.53 -7.97
CA TYR A 107 -11.84 -9.24 -7.02
C TYR A 107 -12.81 -8.15 -7.50
N GLY A 108 -12.92 -7.96 -8.82
CA GLY A 108 -13.96 -7.12 -9.42
C GLY A 108 -13.67 -5.62 -9.40
N SER A 109 -12.46 -5.18 -9.04
CA SER A 109 -12.10 -3.78 -9.26
C SER A 109 -12.00 -3.49 -10.75
N GLY A 110 -12.55 -2.35 -11.18
CA GLY A 110 -12.43 -1.93 -12.57
C GLY A 110 -10.97 -1.61 -12.92
N VAL A 111 -10.56 -1.90 -14.16
CA VAL A 111 -9.21 -1.56 -14.67
C VAL A 111 -8.87 -0.09 -14.43
N MET A 112 -9.86 0.80 -14.56
CA MET A 112 -9.66 2.22 -14.30
C MET A 112 -9.38 2.52 -12.82
N GLN A 113 -10.10 1.90 -11.89
CA GLN A 113 -9.86 2.03 -10.45
C GLN A 113 -8.46 1.50 -10.10
N TRP A 114 -8.06 0.37 -10.67
CA TRP A 114 -6.71 -0.17 -10.49
C TRP A 114 -5.63 0.81 -10.97
N VAL A 115 -5.74 1.34 -12.20
CA VAL A 115 -4.78 2.33 -12.73
C VAL A 115 -4.74 3.59 -11.87
N LEU A 116 -5.88 4.12 -11.44
CA LEU A 116 -5.94 5.29 -10.56
C LEU A 116 -5.27 5.01 -9.21
N THR A 117 -5.42 3.81 -8.67
CA THR A 117 -4.78 3.38 -7.41
C THR A 117 -3.26 3.36 -7.55
N LEU A 118 -2.74 2.84 -8.66
CA LEU A 118 -1.30 2.86 -8.95
C LEU A 118 -0.76 4.28 -9.12
N LEU A 119 -1.47 5.11 -9.90
CA LEU A 119 -1.10 6.50 -10.15
C LEU A 119 -1.11 7.33 -8.86
N LEU A 120 -2.03 7.05 -7.94
CA LEU A 120 -2.08 7.71 -6.63
C LEU A 120 -0.98 7.20 -5.69
N CYS A 121 -0.66 5.91 -5.75
CA CYS A 121 0.34 5.32 -4.87
C CYS A 121 1.76 5.83 -5.16
N ALA A 122 2.13 6.05 -6.42
CA ALA A 122 3.47 6.54 -6.79
C ALA A 122 3.87 7.88 -6.11
N PRO A 123 3.06 8.97 -6.19
CA PRO A 123 3.39 10.22 -5.52
C PRO A 123 3.30 10.10 -4.00
N LEU A 124 2.35 9.32 -3.46
CA LEU A 124 2.26 9.07 -2.01
C LEU A 124 3.53 8.40 -1.48
N TRP A 125 4.02 7.38 -2.19
CA TRP A 125 5.26 6.70 -1.84
C TRP A 125 6.44 7.67 -1.85
N HIS A 126 6.57 8.50 -2.89
CA HIS A 126 7.67 9.47 -3.01
C HIS A 126 7.65 10.51 -1.89
N VAL A 127 6.47 11.00 -1.51
CA VAL A 127 6.31 11.94 -0.39
C VAL A 127 6.67 11.26 0.93
N LEU A 128 6.16 10.04 1.18
CA LEU A 128 6.46 9.31 2.41
C LEU A 128 7.94 9.00 2.52
N ALA A 129 8.58 8.49 1.46
CA ALA A 129 10.00 8.22 1.44
C ALA A 129 10.83 9.46 1.82
N ARG A 130 10.53 10.63 1.23
CA ARG A 130 11.21 11.89 1.57
C ARG A 130 10.99 12.33 3.02
N ILE A 131 9.79 12.15 3.56
CA ILE A 131 9.50 12.49 4.96
C ILE A 131 10.32 11.58 5.89
N TYR A 132 10.38 10.28 5.58
CA TYR A 132 11.14 9.32 6.37
C TYR A 132 12.64 9.54 6.30
N ASP A 133 13.18 9.89 5.14
CA ASP A 133 14.60 10.24 4.98
C ASP A 133 14.95 11.46 5.84
N ARG A 134 14.11 12.51 5.83
CA ARG A 134 14.35 13.72 6.64
C ARG A 134 14.26 13.51 8.15
N GLN A 135 13.44 12.56 8.60
CA GLN A 135 13.24 12.30 10.03
C GLN A 135 14.36 11.44 10.66
N TYR A 136 15.14 10.74 9.84
CA TYR A 136 16.12 9.76 10.31
C TYR A 136 17.52 9.95 9.70
N ALA A 137 17.72 11.02 8.93
CA ALA A 137 19.04 11.58 8.61
C ALA A 137 19.53 12.47 9.75
#